data_AF-A0A941I719-F1
#
_entry.id   AF-A0A941I719-F1
#
_cell.length_a   1.000
_cell.length_b   1.000
_cell.length_c   1.000
_cell.angle_alpha   90.00
_cell.angle_beta   90.00
_cell.angle_gamma   90.00
#
_symmetry.space_group_name_H-M   'P 1'
#
loop_
_entity.id
_entity.type
_entity.pdbx_description
1 polymer ?
#
loop_
_entity_poly.entity_id
_entity_poly.type
_entity_poly.pdbx_seq_one_letter_code
_entity_poly.pdbx_strand_id
1 'polypeptide(L)'
;MRAPSLQPGMEFDGYRLEEKLHTGGMAALWRVTDLRNRHAGKPGMENGVPPLIMKVPLLFSTDDPTAIVAFEVEQMIMPKLKGPHVPRYFGSGDFDAQPYIVMEQIAGESLRARFDRSPLPLEEVVQAGIQVAYALHDLHRQHVIHLDIKPSNIMFRDQLAVLIDFGLSRHDKLPDLLDEEFRLPMGTGPYISPEQVLGVRNEPRSDLFALGVLMYHLATGERPFGHPTSVSGLKKRLYRDPIPPRSHRPDLPPWFQEIVLRCLEVQPSDRFDTAAQLGFLLQNPDQIPLTERAEKQSQDGLLSVMKRRLKAAGKEPVLGHSISEQLAKSPMIVVALDLTHGTEALAESLRSVTRRMLQTEPGARLACITVRKTSRIGMDESLIQQGENIHVKQLVELKHWARPLQLSAGKITYHVLEAPDTAGAIIDYAQANEVDHIIIGSRGSSAIRRYLGSVSAQVVAEANCTVTVVKTPDQKA
;
A
#
# COMPACT_ATOMS: atom_id res chain seq x y z
N MET A 1 -40.25 -14.47 5.79
CA MET A 1 -40.78 -14.53 4.41
C MET A 1 -39.67 -15.04 3.51
N ARG A 2 -39.92 -15.89 2.51
CA ARG A 2 -38.88 -16.26 1.54
C ARG A 2 -38.55 -15.01 0.72
N ALA A 3 -37.28 -14.61 0.71
CA ALA A 3 -36.80 -13.58 -0.20
C ALA A 3 -37.21 -13.94 -1.64
N PRO A 4 -37.67 -12.98 -2.46
CA PRO A 4 -38.06 -13.25 -3.84
C PRO A 4 -36.87 -13.85 -4.59
N SER A 5 -37.12 -14.92 -5.37
CA SER A 5 -36.10 -15.47 -6.25
C SER A 5 -35.78 -14.42 -7.32
N LEU A 6 -34.61 -13.79 -7.21
CA LEU A 6 -34.15 -12.80 -8.18
C LEU A 6 -33.99 -13.44 -9.56
N GLN A 7 -34.55 -12.81 -10.59
CA GLN A 7 -34.53 -13.28 -11.97
C GLN A 7 -34.06 -12.18 -12.93
N PRO A 8 -33.44 -12.54 -14.08
CA PRO A 8 -33.19 -11.58 -15.15
C PRO A 8 -34.46 -10.83 -15.57
N GLY A 9 -34.33 -9.53 -15.82
CA GLY A 9 -35.42 -8.62 -16.16
C GLY A 9 -36.21 -8.08 -14.97
N MET A 10 -36.02 -8.60 -13.77
CA MET A 10 -36.70 -8.12 -12.56
C MET A 10 -36.24 -6.70 -12.22
N GLU A 11 -37.20 -5.82 -11.92
CA GLU A 11 -36.94 -4.48 -11.41
C GLU A 11 -37.12 -4.47 -9.90
N PHE A 12 -36.11 -4.00 -9.19
CA PHE A 12 -36.04 -4.02 -7.75
C PHE A 12 -35.27 -2.80 -7.24
N ASP A 13 -35.90 -2.01 -6.36
CA ASP A 13 -35.34 -0.83 -5.71
C ASP A 13 -34.70 0.21 -6.65
N GLY A 14 -35.35 0.43 -7.80
CA GLY A 14 -34.86 1.34 -8.83
C GLY A 14 -33.71 0.78 -9.67
N TYR A 15 -33.40 -0.51 -9.57
CA TYR A 15 -32.46 -1.22 -10.44
C TYR A 15 -33.17 -2.28 -11.27
N ARG A 16 -32.68 -2.57 -12.47
CA ARG A 16 -33.08 -3.73 -13.26
C ARG A 16 -31.95 -4.76 -13.26
N LEU A 17 -32.27 -6.00 -12.89
CA LEU A 17 -31.37 -7.15 -12.97
C LEU A 17 -31.23 -7.58 -14.43
N GLU A 18 -30.04 -7.47 -15.00
CA GLU A 18 -29.81 -7.81 -16.42
C GLU A 18 -29.41 -9.27 -16.56
N GLU A 19 -28.27 -9.64 -15.97
CA GLU A 19 -27.73 -11.00 -16.03
C GLU A 19 -27.10 -11.41 -14.70
N LYS A 20 -27.15 -12.71 -14.40
CA LYS A 20 -26.43 -13.28 -13.25
C LYS A 20 -25.00 -13.59 -13.67
N LEU A 21 -24.03 -12.84 -13.14
CA LEU A 21 -22.62 -12.95 -13.52
C LEU A 21 -21.95 -14.15 -12.84
N HIS A 22 -22.21 -14.31 -11.54
CA HIS A 22 -21.53 -15.32 -10.73
C HIS A 22 -22.38 -15.71 -9.53
N THR A 23 -22.23 -16.95 -9.05
CA THR A 23 -22.74 -17.39 -7.76
C THR A 23 -21.58 -17.98 -6.98
N GLY A 24 -21.10 -17.24 -5.97
CA GLY A 24 -20.04 -17.71 -5.08
C GLY A 24 -20.62 -18.45 -3.88
N GLY A 25 -19.77 -18.81 -2.92
CA GLY A 25 -20.20 -19.49 -1.69
C GLY A 25 -21.01 -18.61 -0.73
N MET A 26 -20.82 -17.28 -0.77
CA MET A 26 -21.45 -16.35 0.18
C MET A 26 -22.44 -15.36 -0.48
N ALA A 27 -22.29 -15.09 -1.78
CA ALA A 27 -23.09 -14.10 -2.47
C ALA A 27 -23.30 -14.45 -3.96
N ALA A 28 -24.41 -13.98 -4.52
CA ALA A 28 -24.64 -13.91 -5.96
C ALA A 28 -24.31 -12.51 -6.48
N LEU A 29 -23.66 -12.43 -7.63
CA LEU A 29 -23.35 -11.20 -8.34
C LEU A 29 -24.23 -11.08 -9.59
N TRP A 30 -24.86 -9.93 -9.74
CA TRP A 30 -25.73 -9.60 -10.86
C TRP A 30 -25.26 -8.34 -11.55
N ARG A 31 -25.29 -8.29 -12.89
CA ARG A 31 -25.20 -7.03 -13.61
C ARG A 31 -26.53 -6.29 -13.48
N VAL A 32 -26.47 -4.99 -13.20
CA VAL A 32 -27.67 -4.18 -13.02
C VAL A 32 -27.63 -2.87 -13.79
N THR A 33 -28.80 -2.39 -14.17
CA THR A 33 -29.01 -1.05 -14.74
C THR A 33 -29.72 -0.18 -13.71
N ASP A 34 -29.20 1.01 -13.42
CA ASP A 34 -29.89 1.99 -12.57
C ASP A 34 -31.03 2.67 -13.36
N LEU A 35 -32.27 2.42 -12.96
CA LEU A 35 -33.47 2.95 -13.59
C LEU A 35 -33.74 4.40 -13.21
N ARG A 36 -33.22 4.87 -12.07
CA ARG A 36 -33.43 6.24 -11.57
C ARG A 36 -32.66 7.25 -12.40
N ASN A 37 -31.53 6.83 -12.96
CA ASN A 37 -30.65 7.63 -13.80
C ASN A 37 -30.90 7.46 -15.32
N ARG A 38 -32.00 6.79 -15.73
CA ARG A 38 -32.32 6.54 -17.16
C ARG A 38 -32.55 7.78 -18.03
N HIS A 39 -32.78 8.95 -17.44
CA HIS A 39 -33.14 10.18 -18.19
C HIS A 39 -31.95 11.01 -18.70
N ALA A 40 -30.71 10.50 -18.64
CA ALA A 40 -29.54 11.16 -19.25
C ALA A 40 -29.22 10.70 -20.69
N GLY A 41 -30.12 9.98 -21.37
CA GLY A 41 -29.86 9.38 -22.68
C GLY A 41 -30.62 10.02 -23.85
N LYS A 42 -30.12 11.14 -24.40
CA LYS A 42 -30.19 11.38 -25.85
C LYS A 42 -28.94 10.71 -26.48
N PRO A 43 -29.03 10.13 -27.69
CA PRO A 43 -27.86 9.52 -28.33
C PRO A 43 -26.75 10.56 -28.47
N GLY A 44 -25.55 10.28 -27.93
CA GLY A 44 -24.41 11.20 -27.90
C GLY A 44 -24.10 11.85 -26.55
N MET A 45 -24.86 11.53 -25.48
CA MET A 45 -24.58 11.91 -24.08
C MET A 45 -24.45 10.66 -23.18
N GLU A 46 -23.66 9.67 -23.57
CA GLU A 46 -23.46 8.41 -22.80
C GLU A 46 -22.61 8.57 -21.51
N ASN A 47 -22.31 9.79 -21.08
CA ASN A 47 -21.21 10.05 -20.15
C ASN A 47 -21.66 10.23 -18.69
N GLY A 48 -21.42 9.22 -17.82
CA GLY A 48 -21.24 9.49 -16.39
C GLY A 48 -21.36 8.33 -15.41
N VAL A 49 -22.09 7.27 -15.73
CA VAL A 49 -22.31 6.13 -14.81
C VAL A 49 -21.57 4.89 -15.34
N PRO A 50 -20.59 4.34 -14.60
CA PRO A 50 -19.89 3.12 -15.02
C PRO A 50 -20.86 1.92 -14.99
N PRO A 51 -20.53 0.82 -15.67
CA PRO A 51 -21.29 -0.43 -15.54
C PRO A 51 -21.40 -0.83 -14.06
N LEU A 52 -22.55 -1.38 -13.64
CA LEU A 52 -22.85 -1.66 -12.23
C LEU A 52 -23.03 -3.16 -11.97
N ILE A 53 -22.60 -3.58 -10.79
CA ILE A 53 -22.89 -4.91 -10.23
C ILE A 53 -23.65 -4.80 -8.90
N MET A 54 -24.55 -5.74 -8.68
CA MET A 54 -25.28 -5.94 -7.43
C MET A 54 -24.83 -7.25 -6.78
N LYS A 55 -24.27 -7.15 -5.56
CA LYS A 55 -23.94 -8.28 -4.69
C LYS A 55 -25.11 -8.54 -3.76
N VAL A 56 -25.59 -9.79 -3.74
CA VAL A 56 -26.73 -10.24 -2.93
C VAL A 56 -26.27 -11.42 -2.08
N PRO A 57 -26.38 -11.37 -0.74
CA PRO A 57 -25.92 -12.45 0.12
C PRO A 57 -26.82 -13.67 -0.02
N LEU A 58 -26.23 -14.86 0.11
CA LEU A 58 -26.95 -16.12 0.08
C LEU A 58 -27.42 -16.49 1.51
N LEU A 59 -28.45 -15.80 1.99
CA LEU A 59 -28.93 -15.87 3.39
C LEU A 59 -29.47 -17.25 3.84
N PHE A 60 -29.80 -18.16 2.92
CA PHE A 60 -30.60 -19.37 3.22
C PHE A 60 -29.95 -20.69 2.81
N SER A 61 -28.70 -20.67 2.33
CA SER A 61 -28.03 -21.87 1.81
C SER A 61 -26.99 -22.48 2.73
N THR A 62 -26.65 -21.84 3.86
CA THR A 62 -25.63 -22.32 4.80
C THR A 62 -26.05 -22.06 6.25
N ASP A 63 -25.89 -23.05 7.14
CA ASP A 63 -26.02 -22.91 8.61
C ASP A 63 -24.91 -22.04 9.25
N ASP A 64 -24.12 -21.35 8.42
CA ASP A 64 -22.98 -20.54 8.82
C ASP A 64 -23.35 -19.04 8.74
N PRO A 65 -23.44 -18.33 9.89
CA PRO A 65 -23.76 -16.90 9.92
C PRO A 65 -22.65 -16.02 9.33
N THR A 66 -21.46 -16.57 9.03
CA THR A 66 -20.30 -15.83 8.50
C THR A 66 -20.64 -15.03 7.25
N ALA A 67 -21.43 -15.59 6.33
CA ALA A 67 -21.79 -14.90 5.09
C ALA A 67 -22.65 -13.65 5.33
N ILE A 68 -23.53 -13.69 6.34
CA ILE A 68 -24.41 -12.56 6.69
C ILE A 68 -23.61 -11.45 7.37
N VAL A 69 -22.80 -11.80 8.38
CA VAL A 69 -21.97 -10.85 9.11
C VAL A 69 -20.94 -10.21 8.18
N ALA A 70 -20.29 -10.99 7.31
CA ALA A 70 -19.36 -10.45 6.33
C ALA A 70 -20.04 -9.48 5.36
N PHE A 71 -21.27 -9.78 4.93
CA PHE A 71 -22.04 -8.89 4.08
C PHE A 71 -22.43 -7.59 4.79
N GLU A 72 -22.78 -7.65 6.07
CA GLU A 72 -23.07 -6.48 6.91
C GLU A 72 -21.84 -5.58 7.07
N VAL A 73 -20.67 -6.18 7.37
CA VAL A 73 -19.39 -5.46 7.42
C VAL A 73 -19.12 -4.73 6.11
N GLU A 74 -19.30 -5.39 4.97
CA GLU A 74 -19.09 -4.77 3.66
C GLU A 74 -20.07 -3.62 3.40
N GLN A 75 -21.35 -3.78 3.74
CA GLN A 75 -22.36 -2.70 3.66
C GLN A 75 -22.00 -1.49 4.51
N MET A 76 -21.38 -1.69 5.67
CA MET A 76 -20.97 -0.59 6.55
C MET A 76 -19.70 0.12 6.07
N ILE A 77 -18.75 -0.63 5.50
CA ILE A 77 -17.44 -0.10 5.08
C ILE A 77 -17.51 0.58 3.71
N MET A 78 -18.13 -0.07 2.71
CA MET A 78 -18.14 0.40 1.31
C MET A 78 -18.57 1.87 1.13
N PRO A 79 -19.61 2.39 1.82
CA PRO A 79 -20.03 3.78 1.67
C PRO A 79 -18.99 4.81 2.16
N LYS A 80 -18.05 4.39 3.01
CA LYS A 80 -16.99 5.27 3.54
C LYS A 80 -15.78 5.36 2.61
N LEU A 81 -15.61 4.37 1.73
CA LEU A 81 -14.46 4.26 0.85
C LEU A 81 -14.59 5.18 -0.37
N LYS A 82 -13.47 5.78 -0.76
CA LYS A 82 -13.33 6.69 -1.90
C LYS A 82 -11.98 6.46 -2.57
N GLY A 83 -11.85 6.95 -3.80
CA GLY A 83 -10.59 6.90 -4.54
C GLY A 83 -10.59 5.85 -5.65
N PRO A 84 -9.47 5.75 -6.39
CA PRO A 84 -9.36 4.88 -7.57
C PRO A 84 -9.13 3.41 -7.23
N HIS A 85 -8.71 3.10 -6.00
CA HIS A 85 -8.30 1.77 -5.55
C HIS A 85 -9.45 0.91 -4.99
N VAL A 86 -10.68 1.42 -5.04
CA VAL A 86 -11.89 0.77 -4.53
C VAL A 86 -13.04 0.96 -5.53
N PRO A 87 -13.97 0.02 -5.68
CA PRO A 87 -15.16 0.22 -6.51
C PRO A 87 -16.01 1.35 -5.96
N ARG A 88 -16.54 2.20 -6.85
CA ARG A 88 -17.48 3.23 -6.43
C ARG A 88 -18.77 2.61 -5.89
N TYR A 89 -19.20 3.02 -4.70
CA TYR A 89 -20.46 2.63 -4.10
C TYR A 89 -21.66 3.40 -4.68
N PHE A 90 -22.77 2.70 -4.96
CA PHE A 90 -24.00 3.28 -5.53
C PHE A 90 -25.24 3.13 -4.65
N GLY A 91 -25.26 2.18 -3.72
CA GLY A 91 -26.37 1.99 -2.78
C GLY A 91 -26.42 0.58 -2.21
N SER A 92 -27.26 0.39 -1.19
CA SER A 92 -27.52 -0.90 -0.57
C SER A 92 -28.98 -1.02 -0.16
N GLY A 93 -29.46 -2.25 -0.04
CA GLY A 93 -30.81 -2.56 0.44
C GLY A 93 -30.83 -2.97 1.90
N ASP A 94 -31.99 -2.80 2.52
CA ASP A 94 -32.22 -3.19 3.91
C ASP A 94 -32.24 -4.72 4.09
N PHE A 95 -31.67 -5.20 5.21
CA PHE A 95 -31.74 -6.59 5.64
C PHE A 95 -33.17 -7.07 5.93
N ASP A 96 -34.06 -6.18 6.38
CA ASP A 96 -35.45 -6.51 6.68
C ASP A 96 -36.28 -6.88 5.45
N ALA A 97 -35.86 -6.41 4.26
CA ALA A 97 -36.52 -6.69 3.00
C ALA A 97 -35.71 -7.63 2.10
N GLN A 98 -34.60 -7.12 1.56
CA GLN A 98 -33.72 -7.86 0.67
C GLN A 98 -32.36 -7.14 0.70
N PRO A 99 -31.36 -7.66 1.41
CA PRO A 99 -30.05 -7.04 1.47
C PRO A 99 -29.35 -7.17 0.11
N TYR A 100 -28.71 -6.09 -0.32
CA TYR A 100 -27.88 -6.04 -1.53
C TYR A 100 -26.88 -4.87 -1.43
N ILE A 101 -25.79 -4.92 -2.20
CA ILE A 101 -24.86 -3.80 -2.41
C ILE A 101 -24.73 -3.58 -3.90
N VAL A 102 -24.97 -2.35 -4.37
CA VAL A 102 -24.66 -1.93 -5.75
C VAL A 102 -23.39 -1.12 -5.76
N MET A 103 -22.47 -1.53 -6.63
CA MET A 103 -21.17 -0.91 -6.81
C MET A 103 -20.75 -0.93 -8.28
N GLU A 104 -19.73 -0.16 -8.60
CA GLU A 104 -19.06 -0.18 -9.89
C GLU A 104 -18.58 -1.59 -10.27
N GLN A 105 -18.85 -1.99 -11.51
CA GLN A 105 -18.24 -3.14 -12.14
C GLN A 105 -16.86 -2.77 -12.66
N ILE A 106 -15.81 -3.37 -12.07
CA ILE A 106 -14.45 -3.20 -12.56
C ILE A 106 -14.28 -4.02 -13.85
N ALA A 107 -13.91 -3.36 -14.95
CA ALA A 107 -13.87 -3.98 -16.27
C ALA A 107 -12.69 -4.94 -16.48
N GLY A 108 -11.57 -4.76 -15.77
CA GLY A 108 -10.37 -5.56 -15.99
C GLY A 108 -10.38 -6.89 -15.22
N GLU A 109 -9.35 -7.70 -15.46
CA GLU A 109 -9.24 -9.04 -14.89
C GLU A 109 -8.76 -9.02 -13.43
N SER A 110 -9.17 -10.04 -12.68
CA SER A 110 -8.59 -10.30 -11.36
C SER A 110 -7.15 -10.80 -11.47
N LEU A 111 -6.35 -10.56 -10.44
CA LEU A 111 -4.99 -11.08 -10.31
C LEU A 111 -4.96 -12.62 -10.32
N ARG A 112 -6.09 -13.27 -10.07
CA ARG A 112 -6.24 -14.74 -10.15
C ARG A 112 -5.78 -15.30 -11.49
N ALA A 113 -6.10 -14.66 -12.61
CA ALA A 113 -5.69 -15.12 -13.93
C ALA A 113 -4.15 -15.09 -14.11
N ARG A 114 -3.47 -14.12 -13.48
CA ARG A 114 -2.00 -14.07 -13.45
C ARG A 114 -1.44 -15.07 -12.45
N PHE A 115 -2.09 -15.24 -11.31
CA PHE A 115 -1.72 -16.20 -10.28
C PHE A 115 -1.73 -17.64 -10.79
N ASP A 116 -2.70 -18.02 -11.63
CA ASP A 116 -2.79 -19.38 -12.18
C ASP A 116 -1.71 -19.66 -13.26
N ARG A 117 -0.96 -18.63 -13.70
CA ARG A 117 0.17 -18.74 -14.63
C ARG A 117 1.54 -18.69 -13.94
N SER A 118 1.59 -18.68 -12.61
CA SER A 118 2.84 -18.60 -11.85
C SER A 118 3.76 -19.81 -12.09
N PRO A 119 5.10 -19.67 -11.99
CA PRO A 119 5.85 -18.45 -11.70
C PRO A 119 5.86 -17.42 -12.85
N LEU A 120 5.79 -16.14 -12.52
CA LEU A 120 5.78 -15.03 -13.48
C LEU A 120 7.17 -14.38 -13.62
N PRO A 121 7.42 -13.61 -14.69
CA PRO A 121 8.58 -12.72 -14.77
C PRO A 121 8.64 -11.76 -13.58
N LEU A 122 9.83 -11.52 -13.03
CA LEU A 122 10.00 -10.72 -11.81
C LEU A 122 9.41 -9.31 -11.97
N GLU A 123 9.57 -8.69 -13.13
CA GLU A 123 9.03 -7.36 -13.43
C GLU A 123 7.50 -7.30 -13.26
N GLU A 124 6.78 -8.33 -13.72
CA GLU A 124 5.33 -8.43 -13.54
C GLU A 124 4.95 -8.57 -12.06
N VAL A 125 5.72 -9.36 -11.29
CA VAL A 125 5.51 -9.54 -9.85
C VAL A 125 5.72 -8.23 -9.10
N VAL A 126 6.81 -7.52 -9.41
CA VAL A 126 7.17 -6.25 -8.80
C VAL A 126 6.13 -5.20 -9.12
N GLN A 127 5.71 -5.09 -10.39
CA GLN A 127 4.67 -4.14 -10.79
C GLN A 127 3.34 -4.42 -10.08
N ALA A 128 2.92 -5.69 -9.99
CA ALA A 128 1.72 -6.04 -9.23
C ALA A 128 1.88 -5.70 -7.73
N GLY A 129 3.05 -5.99 -7.14
CA GLY A 129 3.37 -5.68 -5.75
C GLY A 129 3.29 -4.18 -5.45
N ILE A 130 3.84 -3.34 -6.34
CA ILE A 130 3.79 -1.88 -6.24
C ILE A 130 2.34 -1.39 -6.22
N GLN A 131 1.54 -1.81 -7.21
CA GLN A 131 0.16 -1.35 -7.35
C GLN A 131 -0.71 -1.76 -6.15
N VAL A 132 -0.56 -2.99 -5.66
CA VAL A 132 -1.28 -3.47 -4.48
C VAL A 132 -0.81 -2.75 -3.22
N ALA A 133 0.48 -2.46 -3.08
CA ALA A 133 1.02 -1.73 -1.93
C ALA A 133 0.44 -0.30 -1.83
N TYR A 134 0.34 0.43 -2.95
CA TYR A 134 -0.29 1.75 -2.95
C TYR A 134 -1.80 1.68 -2.72
N ALA A 135 -2.50 0.70 -3.29
CA ALA A 135 -3.92 0.48 -3.02
C ALA A 135 -4.19 0.20 -1.54
N LEU A 136 -3.34 -0.61 -0.89
CA LEU A 136 -3.39 -0.87 0.54
C LEU A 136 -3.12 0.39 1.36
N HIS A 137 -2.17 1.23 0.93
CA HIS A 137 -1.87 2.47 1.63
C HIS A 137 -3.06 3.43 1.61
N ASP A 138 -3.67 3.64 0.45
CA ASP A 138 -4.86 4.47 0.28
C ASP A 138 -6.03 3.96 1.14
N LEU A 139 -6.21 2.63 1.20
CA LEU A 139 -7.21 1.99 2.06
C LEU A 139 -6.92 2.22 3.56
N HIS A 140 -5.66 2.04 3.99
CA HIS A 140 -5.25 2.23 5.38
C HIS A 140 -5.45 3.69 5.83
N ARG A 141 -5.21 4.67 4.96
CA ARG A 141 -5.47 6.09 5.24
C ARG A 141 -6.95 6.40 5.45
N GLN A 142 -7.83 5.58 4.90
CA GLN A 142 -9.28 5.63 5.13
C GLN A 142 -9.71 4.83 6.37
N HIS A 143 -8.76 4.45 7.22
CA HIS A 143 -8.98 3.70 8.46
C HIS A 143 -9.55 2.29 8.27
N VAL A 144 -9.26 1.67 7.12
CA VAL A 144 -9.70 0.30 6.81
C VAL A 144 -8.50 -0.62 6.67
N ILE A 145 -8.57 -1.81 7.26
CA ILE A 145 -7.64 -2.92 7.03
C ILE A 145 -8.41 -3.98 6.25
N HIS A 146 -7.84 -4.47 5.14
CA HIS A 146 -8.57 -5.36 4.25
C HIS A 146 -8.75 -6.76 4.84
N LEU A 147 -7.69 -7.30 5.47
CA LEU A 147 -7.63 -8.61 6.15
C LEU A 147 -7.87 -9.86 5.28
N ASP A 148 -8.15 -9.72 3.99
CA ASP A 148 -8.37 -10.83 3.06
C ASP A 148 -7.76 -10.57 1.68
N ILE A 149 -6.52 -10.06 1.68
CA ILE A 149 -5.75 -9.86 0.45
C ILE A 149 -5.40 -11.22 -0.17
N LYS A 150 -5.97 -11.46 -1.36
CA LYS A 150 -5.78 -12.68 -2.15
C LYS A 150 -6.00 -12.38 -3.64
N PRO A 151 -5.53 -13.25 -4.56
CA PRO A 151 -5.60 -12.98 -6.00
C PRO A 151 -7.00 -12.69 -6.56
N SER A 152 -8.06 -13.29 -5.99
CA SER A 152 -9.44 -13.05 -6.43
C SER A 152 -9.99 -11.69 -5.99
N ASN A 153 -9.40 -11.07 -4.97
CA ASN A 153 -9.87 -9.82 -4.37
C ASN A 153 -9.06 -8.60 -4.86
N ILE A 154 -8.20 -8.81 -5.85
CA ILE A 154 -7.39 -7.78 -6.47
C ILE A 154 -7.73 -7.78 -7.95
N MET A 155 -8.33 -6.70 -8.43
CA MET A 155 -8.59 -6.46 -9.85
C MET A 155 -7.69 -5.35 -10.36
N PHE A 156 -7.57 -5.23 -11.68
CA PHE A 156 -6.85 -4.11 -12.29
C PHE A 156 -7.80 -3.32 -13.19
N ARG A 157 -7.82 -2.00 -13.05
CA ARG A 157 -8.37 -1.11 -14.07
C ARG A 157 -7.19 -0.42 -14.74
N ASP A 158 -6.96 -0.74 -16.00
CA ASP A 158 -5.68 -0.46 -16.67
C ASP A 158 -4.51 -1.05 -15.86
N GLN A 159 -3.65 -0.20 -15.30
CA GLN A 159 -2.51 -0.59 -14.47
C GLN A 159 -2.75 -0.38 -12.97
N LEU A 160 -3.87 0.21 -12.57
CA LEU A 160 -4.18 0.52 -11.18
C LEU A 160 -4.84 -0.67 -10.50
N ALA A 161 -4.30 -1.11 -9.36
CA ALA A 161 -4.92 -2.14 -8.54
C ALA A 161 -6.18 -1.60 -7.86
N VAL A 162 -7.25 -2.40 -7.90
CA VAL A 162 -8.53 -2.14 -7.23
C VAL A 162 -8.79 -3.30 -6.28
N LEU A 163 -8.94 -2.99 -5.00
CA LEU A 163 -9.26 -3.94 -3.94
C LEU A 163 -10.78 -4.10 -3.88
N ILE A 164 -11.24 -5.35 -3.82
CA ILE A 164 -12.66 -5.70 -3.78
C ILE A 164 -12.94 -6.67 -2.64
N ASP A 165 -14.21 -6.83 -2.28
CA ASP A 165 -14.69 -7.78 -1.27
C ASP A 165 -14.17 -7.45 0.15
N PHE A 166 -14.84 -6.49 0.79
CA PHE A 166 -14.49 -5.99 2.12
C PHE A 166 -15.17 -6.77 3.25
N GLY A 167 -15.75 -7.94 2.96
CA GLY A 167 -16.56 -8.66 3.93
C GLY A 167 -15.79 -9.17 5.15
N LEU A 168 -14.47 -9.28 5.08
CA LEU A 168 -13.61 -9.64 6.22
C LEU A 168 -12.82 -8.45 6.79
N SER A 169 -13.00 -7.27 6.22
CA SER A 169 -12.25 -6.07 6.57
C SER A 169 -12.65 -5.51 7.93
N ARG A 170 -11.83 -4.59 8.44
CA ARG A 170 -12.08 -3.89 9.70
C ARG A 170 -11.91 -2.40 9.49
N HIS A 171 -12.79 -1.59 10.07
CA HIS A 171 -12.68 -0.14 10.07
C HIS A 171 -12.56 0.39 11.50
N ASP A 172 -11.58 1.24 11.81
CA ASP A 172 -11.30 1.68 13.21
C ASP A 172 -12.48 2.37 13.91
N LYS A 173 -13.29 3.11 13.16
CA LYS A 173 -14.43 3.90 13.67
C LYS A 173 -15.78 3.18 13.56
N LEU A 174 -15.79 1.88 13.27
CA LEU A 174 -16.99 1.05 13.17
C LEU A 174 -16.85 -0.15 14.12
N PRO A 175 -17.95 -0.76 14.60
CA PRO A 175 -17.88 -2.01 15.33
C PRO A 175 -17.26 -3.12 14.47
N ASP A 176 -16.47 -4.01 15.09
CA ASP A 176 -15.90 -5.19 14.42
C ASP A 176 -16.81 -6.39 14.67
N LEU A 177 -17.88 -6.48 13.88
CA LEU A 177 -18.90 -7.53 13.99
C LEU A 177 -18.31 -8.94 13.89
N LEU A 178 -17.20 -9.10 13.16
CA LEU A 178 -16.54 -10.38 12.99
C LEU A 178 -15.78 -10.82 14.25
N ASP A 179 -15.19 -9.88 14.99
CA ASP A 179 -14.52 -10.16 16.26
C ASP A 179 -15.54 -10.48 17.37
N GLU A 180 -16.70 -9.83 17.32
CA GLU A 180 -17.80 -10.03 18.28
C GLU A 180 -18.46 -11.41 18.10
N GLU A 181 -18.74 -11.82 16.86
CA GLU A 181 -19.49 -13.04 16.57
C GLU A 181 -18.61 -14.29 16.48
N PHE A 182 -17.36 -14.17 16.01
CA PHE A 182 -16.52 -15.34 15.70
C PHE A 182 -15.30 -15.49 16.60
N ARG A 183 -15.14 -16.70 17.16
CA ARG A 183 -13.97 -17.09 17.96
C ARG A 183 -12.85 -17.76 17.16
N LEU A 184 -13.09 -18.03 15.87
CA LEU A 184 -12.14 -18.67 14.97
C LEU A 184 -11.49 -17.64 14.05
N PRO A 185 -10.21 -17.82 13.69
CA PRO A 185 -9.51 -16.87 12.84
C PRO A 185 -10.11 -16.86 11.44
N MET A 186 -10.56 -15.68 11.01
CA MET A 186 -11.15 -15.42 9.69
C MET A 186 -10.11 -14.96 8.69
N GLY A 187 -10.21 -15.46 7.46
CA GLY A 187 -9.32 -15.12 6.35
C GLY A 187 -8.97 -16.33 5.49
N THR A 188 -8.39 -16.08 4.33
CA THR A 188 -7.98 -17.15 3.42
C THR A 188 -6.70 -17.83 3.95
N GLY A 189 -6.82 -19.08 4.43
CA GLY A 189 -5.78 -19.80 5.19
C GLY A 189 -4.31 -19.72 4.71
N PRO A 190 -4.02 -19.71 3.41
CA PRO A 190 -2.67 -19.47 2.88
C PRO A 190 -2.10 -18.07 3.18
N TYR A 191 -2.95 -17.03 3.15
CA TYR A 191 -2.58 -15.61 3.23
C TYR A 191 -2.74 -15.00 4.63
N ILE A 192 -3.56 -15.62 5.49
CA ILE A 192 -3.84 -15.10 6.84
C ILE A 192 -2.55 -14.91 7.66
N SER A 193 -2.42 -13.78 8.36
CA SER A 193 -1.24 -13.43 9.14
C SER A 193 -1.17 -14.17 10.49
N PRO A 194 0.01 -14.26 11.14
CA PRO A 194 0.15 -14.84 12.47
C PRO A 194 -0.76 -14.16 13.51
N GLU A 195 -0.83 -12.83 13.48
CA GLU A 195 -1.64 -12.04 14.40
C GLU A 195 -3.15 -12.22 14.16
N GLN A 196 -3.61 -12.35 12.92
CA GLN A 196 -5.00 -12.71 12.61
C GLN A 196 -5.37 -14.10 13.14
N VAL A 197 -4.44 -15.08 13.06
CA VAL A 197 -4.64 -16.41 13.64
C VAL A 197 -4.78 -16.37 15.17
N LEU A 198 -4.21 -15.33 15.80
CA LEU A 198 -4.31 -15.06 17.24
C LEU A 198 -5.51 -14.16 17.61
N GLY A 199 -6.35 -13.78 16.64
CA GLY A 199 -7.52 -12.93 16.85
C GLY A 199 -7.25 -11.42 16.80
N VAL A 200 -6.03 -11.00 16.44
CA VAL A 200 -5.71 -9.57 16.31
C VAL A 200 -6.10 -9.10 14.92
N ARG A 201 -7.17 -8.29 14.83
CA ARG A 201 -7.73 -7.75 13.58
C ARG A 201 -7.38 -6.28 13.32
N ASN A 202 -6.79 -5.59 14.29
CA ASN A 202 -6.46 -4.17 14.22
C ASN A 202 -5.02 -3.86 13.79
N GLU A 203 -4.32 -4.82 13.17
CA GLU A 203 -2.94 -4.66 12.71
C GLU A 203 -2.88 -4.51 11.18
N PRO A 204 -2.68 -3.30 10.63
CA PRO A 204 -2.62 -3.08 9.18
C PRO A 204 -1.44 -3.80 8.50
N ARG A 205 -0.38 -4.15 9.24
CA ARG A 205 0.73 -4.96 8.69
C ARG A 205 0.34 -6.41 8.40
N SER A 206 -0.86 -6.85 8.79
CA SER A 206 -1.46 -8.11 8.30
C SER A 206 -1.64 -8.10 6.79
N ASP A 207 -2.06 -6.97 6.21
CA ASP A 207 -2.21 -6.86 4.75
C ASP A 207 -0.84 -6.94 4.05
N LEU A 208 0.22 -6.42 4.67
CA LEU A 208 1.59 -6.51 4.14
C LEU A 208 2.12 -7.94 4.17
N PHE A 209 1.77 -8.72 5.20
CA PHE A 209 2.08 -10.14 5.25
C PHE A 209 1.40 -10.89 4.10
N ALA A 210 0.11 -10.65 3.89
CA ALA A 210 -0.65 -11.26 2.80
C ALA A 210 -0.09 -10.87 1.41
N LEU A 211 0.31 -9.61 1.22
CA LEU A 211 1.02 -9.16 0.02
C LEU A 211 2.39 -9.85 -0.15
N GLY A 212 3.13 -10.07 0.94
CA GLY A 212 4.36 -10.86 0.94
C GLY A 212 4.13 -12.31 0.47
N VAL A 213 3.06 -12.95 0.96
CA VAL A 213 2.65 -14.30 0.53
C VAL A 213 2.29 -14.32 -0.95
N LEU A 214 1.57 -13.29 -1.42
CA LEU A 214 1.19 -13.13 -2.81
C LEU A 214 2.41 -12.98 -3.74
N MET A 215 3.32 -12.05 -3.44
CA MET A 215 4.55 -11.84 -4.22
C MET A 215 5.43 -13.09 -4.23
N TYR A 216 5.55 -13.79 -3.09
CA TYR A 216 6.26 -15.06 -3.01
C TYR A 216 5.71 -16.05 -4.04
N HIS A 217 4.38 -16.25 -4.04
CA HIS A 217 3.75 -17.22 -4.92
C HIS A 217 3.86 -16.82 -6.39
N LEU A 218 3.63 -15.55 -6.72
CA LEU A 218 3.76 -15.08 -8.10
C LEU A 218 5.18 -15.28 -8.64
N ALA A 219 6.21 -15.10 -7.81
CA ALA A 219 7.60 -15.25 -8.23
C ALA A 219 8.06 -16.72 -8.32
N THR A 220 7.58 -17.59 -7.43
CA THR A 220 8.09 -18.96 -7.26
C THR A 220 7.16 -20.06 -7.75
N GLY A 221 5.87 -19.78 -7.94
CA GLY A 221 4.82 -20.78 -8.17
C GLY A 221 4.41 -21.56 -6.91
N GLU A 222 5.16 -21.40 -5.81
CA GLU A 222 4.97 -22.16 -4.57
C GLU A 222 4.37 -21.29 -3.47
N ARG A 223 3.82 -21.90 -2.41
CA ARG A 223 3.32 -21.14 -1.26
C ARG A 223 4.31 -21.19 -0.11
N PRO A 224 4.60 -20.05 0.56
CA PRO A 224 5.65 -19.98 1.58
C PRO A 224 5.40 -20.94 2.76
N PHE A 225 4.13 -21.21 3.06
CA PHE A 225 3.69 -22.04 4.18
C PHE A 225 2.73 -23.18 3.77
N GLY A 226 2.63 -23.49 2.48
CA GLY A 226 1.70 -24.50 1.95
C GLY A 226 0.22 -24.09 2.00
N HIS A 227 -0.68 -25.09 2.10
CA HIS A 227 -2.14 -24.94 2.15
C HIS A 227 -2.71 -25.53 3.46
N PRO A 228 -2.73 -24.76 4.56
CA PRO A 228 -3.37 -25.21 5.78
C PRO A 228 -4.90 -25.23 5.59
N THR A 229 -5.52 -26.40 5.82
CA THR A 229 -6.98 -26.60 5.74
C THR A 229 -7.67 -26.66 7.11
N SER A 230 -6.90 -26.55 8.20
CA SER A 230 -7.43 -26.59 9.57
C SER A 230 -6.78 -25.55 10.46
N VAL A 231 -7.50 -25.16 11.53
CA VAL A 231 -6.99 -24.24 12.57
C VAL A 231 -5.71 -24.76 13.22
N SER A 232 -5.60 -26.08 13.41
CA SER A 232 -4.37 -26.71 13.92
C SER A 232 -3.21 -26.53 12.93
N GLY A 233 -3.46 -26.67 11.63
CA GLY A 233 -2.48 -26.38 10.58
C GLY A 233 -2.03 -24.92 10.57
N LEU A 234 -2.97 -23.98 10.73
CA LEU A 234 -2.67 -22.55 10.87
C LEU A 234 -1.80 -22.26 12.10
N LYS A 235 -2.14 -22.83 13.27
CA LYS A 235 -1.37 -22.65 14.50
C LYS A 235 0.06 -23.19 14.40
N LYS A 236 0.27 -24.30 13.67
CA LYS A 236 1.60 -24.91 13.48
C LYS A 236 2.58 -24.00 12.71
N ARG A 237 2.08 -23.12 11.84
CA ARG A 237 2.94 -22.23 11.04
C ARG A 237 3.20 -20.86 11.65
N LEU A 238 2.53 -20.48 12.74
CA LEU A 238 2.66 -19.18 13.40
C LEU A 238 4.11 -18.71 13.59
N TYR A 239 5.00 -19.65 13.93
CA TYR A 239 6.39 -19.36 14.25
C TYR A 239 7.39 -19.99 13.27
N ARG A 240 6.91 -20.56 12.16
CA ARG A 240 7.75 -21.20 11.16
C ARG A 240 8.11 -20.18 10.10
N ASP A 241 9.38 -20.12 9.73
CA ASP A 241 9.84 -19.28 8.64
C ASP A 241 9.50 -19.91 7.29
N PRO A 242 9.25 -19.09 6.26
CA PRO A 242 9.03 -19.60 4.92
C PRO A 242 10.30 -20.25 4.36
N ILE A 243 10.16 -21.13 3.38
CA ILE A 243 11.30 -21.50 2.53
C ILE A 243 11.79 -20.22 1.84
N PRO A 244 13.10 -19.94 1.73
CA PRO A 244 13.56 -18.74 1.02
C PRO A 244 13.18 -18.79 -0.47
N PRO A 245 12.68 -17.69 -1.07
CA PRO A 245 12.32 -17.63 -2.49
C PRO A 245 13.44 -18.11 -3.44
N ARG A 246 14.70 -17.74 -3.16
CA ARG A 246 15.87 -18.12 -3.97
C ARG A 246 16.18 -19.62 -3.91
N SER A 247 15.66 -20.35 -2.92
CA SER A 247 15.77 -21.81 -2.87
C SER A 247 14.87 -22.49 -3.92
N HIS A 248 13.73 -21.88 -4.27
CA HIS A 248 12.86 -22.36 -5.35
C HIS A 248 13.28 -21.82 -6.71
N ARG A 249 13.70 -20.55 -6.75
CA ARG A 249 14.04 -19.84 -7.98
C ARG A 249 15.35 -19.06 -7.82
N PRO A 250 16.51 -19.70 -8.10
CA PRO A 250 17.83 -19.11 -7.84
C PRO A 250 18.17 -17.84 -8.63
N ASP A 251 17.50 -17.59 -9.76
CA ASP A 251 17.65 -16.37 -10.57
C ASP A 251 17.02 -15.13 -9.92
N LEU A 252 16.25 -15.27 -8.84
CA LEU A 252 15.71 -14.13 -8.10
C LEU A 252 16.84 -13.30 -7.46
N PRO A 253 16.80 -11.96 -7.59
CA PRO A 253 17.82 -11.10 -7.02
C PRO A 253 17.72 -11.08 -5.48
N PRO A 254 18.85 -10.91 -4.76
CA PRO A 254 18.88 -10.91 -3.29
C PRO A 254 17.93 -9.89 -2.66
N TRP A 255 17.75 -8.73 -3.29
CA TRP A 255 16.87 -7.67 -2.79
C TRP A 255 15.38 -8.08 -2.77
N PHE A 256 14.94 -8.89 -3.73
CA PHE A 256 13.55 -9.33 -3.79
C PHE A 256 13.25 -10.30 -2.66
N GLN A 257 14.19 -11.23 -2.40
CA GLN A 257 14.12 -12.11 -1.25
C GLN A 257 14.11 -11.33 0.08
N GLU A 258 14.95 -10.29 0.22
CA GLU A 258 14.95 -9.43 1.41
C GLU A 258 13.57 -8.83 1.68
N ILE A 259 12.93 -8.23 0.67
CA ILE A 259 11.59 -7.64 0.80
C ILE A 259 10.55 -8.68 1.16
N VAL A 260 10.50 -9.80 0.42
CA VAL A 260 9.49 -10.84 0.65
C VAL A 260 9.64 -11.42 2.05
N LEU A 261 10.85 -11.77 2.47
CA LEU A 261 11.09 -12.32 3.80
C LEU A 261 10.81 -11.31 4.92
N ARG A 262 11.07 -10.02 4.70
CA ARG A 262 10.70 -8.97 5.66
C ARG A 262 9.18 -8.81 5.79
N CYS A 263 8.41 -8.95 4.71
CA CYS A 263 6.94 -8.98 4.79
C CYS A 263 6.43 -10.19 5.59
N LEU A 264 7.14 -11.32 5.51
CA LEU A 264 6.78 -12.59 6.13
C LEU A 264 7.31 -12.77 7.56
N GLU A 265 7.83 -11.71 8.19
CA GLU A 265 8.25 -11.75 9.59
C GLU A 265 7.07 -12.09 10.51
N VAL A 266 7.34 -12.89 11.54
CA VAL A 266 6.32 -13.35 12.48
C VAL A 266 5.75 -12.18 13.27
N GLN A 267 6.61 -11.27 13.72
CA GLN A 267 6.21 -10.10 14.48
C GLN A 267 5.89 -8.95 13.52
N PRO A 268 4.68 -8.35 13.61
CA PRO A 268 4.32 -7.21 12.76
C PRO A 268 5.32 -6.04 12.86
N SER A 269 5.86 -5.79 14.05
CA SER A 269 6.87 -4.75 14.30
C SER A 269 8.18 -4.93 13.52
N ASP A 270 8.51 -6.16 13.11
CA ASP A 270 9.73 -6.46 12.34
C ASP A 270 9.50 -6.34 10.80
N ARG A 271 8.26 -6.08 10.37
CA ARG A 271 7.88 -5.88 8.95
C ARG A 271 8.13 -4.44 8.48
N PHE A 272 7.52 -4.05 7.37
CA PHE A 272 7.44 -2.65 6.95
C PHE A 272 6.40 -1.89 7.78
N ASP A 273 6.63 -0.60 8.01
CA ASP A 273 5.75 0.21 8.86
C ASP A 273 4.45 0.57 8.12
N THR A 274 4.55 0.83 6.82
CA THR A 274 3.43 1.20 5.93
C THR A 274 3.51 0.49 4.58
N ALA A 275 2.36 0.38 3.91
CA ALA A 275 2.30 -0.16 2.55
C ALA A 275 3.01 0.75 1.52
N ALA A 276 2.94 2.07 1.69
CA ALA A 276 3.70 3.02 0.85
C ALA A 276 5.22 2.78 0.94
N GLN A 277 5.77 2.48 2.13
CA GLN A 277 7.19 2.14 2.26
C GLN A 277 7.57 0.90 1.42
N LEU A 278 6.72 -0.12 1.43
CA LEU A 278 6.92 -1.33 0.64
C LEU A 278 6.86 -1.03 -0.87
N GLY A 279 5.80 -0.34 -1.32
CA GLY A 279 5.62 0.03 -2.73
C GLY A 279 6.79 0.87 -3.26
N PHE A 280 7.22 1.84 -2.45
CA PHE A 280 8.38 2.68 -2.75
C PHE A 280 9.68 1.87 -2.91
N LEU A 281 9.96 0.91 -2.01
CA LEU A 281 11.18 0.10 -2.09
C LEU A 281 11.15 -0.91 -3.25
N LEU A 282 9.96 -1.38 -3.64
CA LEU A 282 9.78 -2.19 -4.84
C LEU A 282 10.08 -1.40 -6.13
N GLN A 283 9.76 -0.10 -6.16
CA GLN A 283 10.13 0.79 -7.26
C GLN A 283 11.62 1.13 -7.29
N ASN A 284 12.28 1.12 -6.12
CA ASN A 284 13.66 1.56 -5.96
C ASN A 284 14.53 0.45 -5.32
N PRO A 285 14.78 -0.65 -6.04
CA PRO A 285 15.40 -1.85 -5.45
C PRO A 285 16.85 -1.63 -4.99
N ASP A 286 17.55 -0.65 -5.56
CA ASP A 286 18.90 -0.22 -5.19
C ASP A 286 18.97 0.39 -3.78
N GLN A 287 17.83 0.85 -3.24
CA GLN A 287 17.73 1.44 -1.91
C GLN A 287 17.44 0.41 -0.81
N ILE A 288 17.27 -0.87 -1.17
CA ILE A 288 16.97 -1.93 -0.22
C ILE A 288 18.27 -2.35 0.50
N PRO A 289 18.37 -2.17 1.83
CA PRO A 289 19.51 -2.66 2.56
C PRO A 289 19.47 -4.19 2.61
N LEU A 290 20.45 -4.85 2.01
CA LEU A 290 20.59 -6.30 2.08
C LEU A 290 21.06 -6.72 3.47
N THR A 291 20.32 -7.63 4.10
CA THR A 291 20.63 -8.20 5.42
C THR A 291 20.89 -9.71 5.29
N GLU A 292 21.00 -10.41 6.42
CA GLU A 292 21.08 -11.88 6.45
C GLU A 292 19.89 -12.56 5.73
N ARG A 293 18.73 -11.88 5.58
CA ARG A 293 17.60 -12.43 4.83
C ARG A 293 17.91 -12.59 3.35
N ALA A 294 18.64 -11.63 2.76
CA ALA A 294 19.00 -11.65 1.34
C ALA A 294 19.81 -12.90 0.95
N GLU A 295 20.64 -13.40 1.86
CA GLU A 295 21.51 -14.57 1.66
C GLU A 295 20.98 -15.87 2.27
N LYS A 296 19.77 -15.86 2.85
CA LYS A 296 19.18 -17.05 3.45
C LYS A 296 18.93 -18.14 2.42
N GLN A 297 19.48 -19.35 2.64
CA GLN A 297 19.39 -20.47 1.69
C GLN A 297 18.47 -21.62 2.12
N SER A 298 18.16 -21.73 3.41
CA SER A 298 17.32 -22.81 3.96
C SER A 298 16.41 -22.29 5.07
N GLN A 299 15.38 -23.09 5.40
CA GLN A 299 14.58 -22.87 6.61
C GLN A 299 15.43 -23.00 7.87
N ASP A 300 15.04 -22.30 8.93
CA ASP A 300 15.68 -22.44 10.22
C ASP A 300 15.30 -23.77 10.89
N GLY A 301 16.22 -24.30 11.69
CA GLY A 301 15.99 -25.52 12.46
C GLY A 301 14.96 -25.35 13.60
N LEU A 302 14.52 -26.48 14.16
CA LEU A 302 13.51 -26.55 15.24
C LEU A 302 13.85 -25.68 16.46
N LEU A 303 15.14 -25.58 16.83
CA LEU A 303 15.59 -24.73 17.94
C LEU A 303 15.28 -23.24 17.71
N SER A 304 15.43 -22.74 16.48
CA SER A 304 15.13 -21.35 16.14
C SER A 304 13.63 -21.07 16.17
N VAL A 305 12.82 -22.03 15.72
CA VAL A 305 11.35 -21.97 15.82
C VAL A 305 10.92 -21.93 17.30
N MET A 306 11.52 -22.75 18.16
CA MET A 306 11.26 -22.73 19.60
C MET A 306 11.66 -21.40 20.25
N LYS A 307 12.82 -20.84 19.89
CA LYS A 307 13.23 -19.50 20.36
C LYS A 307 12.23 -18.42 19.94
N ARG A 308 11.76 -18.43 18.69
CA ARG A 308 10.73 -17.50 18.20
C ARG A 308 9.43 -17.64 18.97
N ARG A 309 9.00 -18.88 19.21
CA ARG A 309 7.81 -19.18 20.03
C ARG A 309 7.94 -18.66 21.47
N LEU A 310 9.09 -18.84 22.11
CA LEU A 310 9.35 -18.33 23.46
C LEU A 310 9.39 -16.80 23.50
N LYS A 311 10.06 -16.17 22.54
CA LYS A 311 10.11 -14.69 22.40
C LYS A 311 8.71 -14.10 22.20
N ALA A 312 7.84 -14.80 21.48
CA ALA A 312 6.45 -14.40 21.27
C ALA A 312 5.55 -14.69 22.49
N ALA A 313 5.77 -15.80 23.21
CA ALA A 313 4.96 -16.16 24.39
C ALA A 313 5.10 -15.17 25.57
N GLY A 314 6.22 -14.43 25.64
CA GLY A 314 6.43 -13.37 26.63
C GLY A 314 6.00 -11.97 26.17
N LYS A 315 5.53 -11.81 24.92
CA LYS A 315 4.95 -10.57 24.42
C LYS A 315 3.44 -10.76 24.39
N GLU A 316 2.71 -10.05 25.24
CA GLU A 316 1.26 -9.94 25.05
C GLU A 316 1.01 -9.46 23.60
N PRO A 317 -0.01 -9.97 22.90
CA PRO A 317 -0.43 -9.40 21.63
C PRO A 317 -0.68 -7.92 21.93
N VAL A 318 0.19 -7.07 21.39
CA VAL A 318 0.11 -5.62 21.62
C VAL A 318 -1.30 -5.24 21.21
N LEU A 319 -2.13 -4.84 22.18
CA LEU A 319 -3.45 -4.28 21.91
C LEU A 319 -3.22 -3.12 20.94
N GLY A 320 -3.53 -3.39 19.67
CA GLY A 320 -3.03 -2.61 18.54
C GLY A 320 -3.49 -1.16 18.62
N HIS A 321 -2.57 -0.25 18.34
CA HIS A 321 -2.85 1.16 18.10
C HIS A 321 -3.89 1.30 16.98
N SER A 322 -4.67 2.39 16.98
CA SER A 322 -5.51 2.70 15.81
C SER A 322 -4.65 2.80 14.54
N ILE A 323 -5.20 2.48 13.37
CA ILE A 323 -4.53 2.64 12.07
C ILE A 323 -4.05 4.09 11.92
N SER A 324 -4.86 5.03 12.40
CA SER A 324 -4.53 6.46 12.47
C SER A 324 -3.26 6.71 13.30
N GLU A 325 -3.17 6.13 14.49
CA GLU A 325 -1.96 6.22 15.33
C GLU A 325 -0.76 5.57 14.65
N GLN A 326 -0.94 4.45 13.94
CA GLN A 326 0.18 3.81 13.25
C GLN A 326 0.69 4.64 12.07
N LEU A 327 -0.21 5.17 11.23
CA LEU A 327 0.17 6.07 10.15
C LEU A 327 0.81 7.36 10.69
N ALA A 328 0.20 7.95 11.73
CA ALA A 328 0.73 9.15 12.39
C ALA A 328 2.08 8.92 13.06
N LYS A 329 2.38 7.68 13.51
CA LYS A 329 3.69 7.30 14.07
C LYS A 329 4.78 7.16 13.01
N SER A 330 4.48 7.20 11.72
CA SER A 330 5.49 6.99 10.67
C SER A 330 5.36 7.97 9.50
N PRO A 331 5.38 9.30 9.76
CA PRO A 331 5.27 10.30 8.73
C PRO A 331 6.48 10.24 7.79
N MET A 332 6.26 10.52 6.50
CA MET A 332 7.33 10.67 5.53
C MET A 332 7.74 12.14 5.41
N ILE A 333 8.99 12.41 5.77
CA ILE A 333 9.64 13.72 5.70
C ILE A 333 10.57 13.72 4.49
N VAL A 334 10.45 14.73 3.65
CA VAL A 334 11.38 15.01 2.55
C VAL A 334 12.29 16.17 2.93
N VAL A 335 13.59 16.03 2.67
CA VAL A 335 14.54 17.15 2.68
C VAL A 335 15.03 17.38 1.26
N ALA A 336 14.72 18.54 0.71
CA ALA A 336 15.21 18.97 -0.59
C ALA A 336 16.55 19.71 -0.44
N LEU A 337 17.62 19.07 -0.91
CA LEU A 337 18.99 19.56 -0.88
C LEU A 337 19.37 20.11 -2.24
N ASP A 338 19.98 21.30 -2.24
CA ASP A 338 20.59 21.84 -3.44
C ASP A 338 22.10 21.60 -3.41
N LEU A 339 22.53 20.50 -4.01
CA LEU A 339 23.95 20.12 -4.04
C LEU A 339 24.77 20.96 -5.04
N THR A 340 24.10 21.63 -5.98
CA THR A 340 24.77 22.34 -7.08
C THR A 340 25.11 23.79 -6.74
N HIS A 341 24.24 24.48 -6.02
CA HIS A 341 24.51 25.85 -5.57
C HIS A 341 24.02 26.12 -4.13
N GLY A 342 23.92 25.08 -3.30
CA GLY A 342 23.73 25.23 -1.86
C GLY A 342 25.03 25.64 -1.16
N THR A 343 24.91 26.47 -0.12
CA THR A 343 26.04 26.76 0.77
C THR A 343 26.15 25.68 1.85
N GLU A 344 27.37 25.40 2.33
CA GLU A 344 27.60 24.46 3.43
C GLU A 344 26.82 24.88 4.70
N ALA A 345 26.75 26.19 4.98
CA ALA A 345 25.97 26.74 6.08
C ALA A 345 24.46 26.45 5.97
N LEU A 346 23.90 26.50 4.75
CA LEU A 346 22.49 26.15 4.54
C LEU A 346 22.27 24.64 4.69
N ALA A 347 23.18 23.83 4.18
CA ALA A 347 23.13 22.37 4.33
C ALA A 347 23.20 21.95 5.81
N GLU A 348 24.02 22.61 6.64
CA GLU A 348 24.06 22.40 8.09
C GLU A 348 22.75 22.84 8.77
N SER A 349 22.21 24.00 8.38
CA SER A 349 20.94 24.50 8.91
C SER A 349 19.79 23.54 8.61
N LEU A 350 19.73 23.02 7.38
CA LEU A 350 18.77 21.98 6.98
C LEU A 350 18.93 20.72 7.82
N ARG A 351 20.18 20.28 8.07
CA ARG A 351 20.46 19.09 8.88
C ARG A 351 20.01 19.27 10.33
N SER A 352 20.25 20.45 10.91
CA SER A 352 19.83 20.80 12.27
C SER A 352 18.31 20.81 12.42
N VAL A 353 17.58 21.36 11.46
CA VAL A 353 16.10 21.31 11.44
C VAL A 353 15.60 19.87 11.29
N THR A 354 16.18 19.13 10.34
CA THR A 354 15.83 17.72 10.10
C THR A 354 16.04 16.87 11.35
N ARG A 355 17.18 17.03 12.04
CA ARG A 355 17.48 16.30 13.27
C ARG A 355 16.45 16.57 14.37
N ARG A 356 16.03 17.83 14.54
CA ARG A 356 15.00 18.20 15.53
C ARG A 356 13.64 17.57 15.21
N MET A 357 13.26 17.51 13.93
CA MET A 357 12.02 16.83 13.52
C MET A 357 12.09 15.33 13.75
N LEU A 358 13.19 14.66 13.39
CA LEU A 358 13.36 13.23 13.63
C LEU A 358 13.40 12.85 15.13
N GLN A 359 13.81 13.78 15.99
CA GLN A 359 13.79 13.60 17.45
C GLN A 359 12.39 13.75 18.04
N THR A 360 11.55 14.61 17.46
CA THR A 360 10.16 14.81 17.89
C THR A 360 9.25 13.71 17.36
N GLU A 361 9.57 13.16 16.19
CA GLU A 361 8.83 12.06 15.54
C GLU A 361 9.75 10.85 15.30
N PRO A 362 9.99 9.99 16.32
CA PRO A 362 10.97 8.90 16.22
C PRO A 362 10.67 7.84 15.14
N GLY A 363 9.40 7.72 14.73
CA GLY A 363 9.00 6.81 13.67
C GLY A 363 8.99 7.44 12.28
N ALA A 364 9.31 8.72 12.15
CA ALA A 364 9.41 9.39 10.87
C ALA A 364 10.44 8.73 9.94
N ARG A 365 10.10 8.67 8.65
CA ARG A 365 10.97 8.26 7.55
C ARG A 365 11.50 9.50 6.85
N LEU A 366 12.76 9.43 6.42
CA LEU A 366 13.42 10.52 5.73
C LEU A 366 13.70 10.17 4.26
N ALA A 367 13.32 11.05 3.34
CA ALA A 367 13.75 11.02 1.95
C ALA A 367 14.62 12.24 1.67
N CYS A 368 15.89 12.02 1.36
CA CYS A 368 16.81 13.09 0.96
C CYS A 368 16.78 13.19 -0.57
N ILE A 369 16.34 14.33 -1.10
CA ILE A 369 16.19 14.52 -2.54
C ILE A 369 17.06 15.69 -3.02
N THR A 370 17.58 15.57 -4.23
CA THR A 370 18.18 16.69 -5.00
C THR A 370 17.57 16.68 -6.39
N VAL A 371 17.44 17.84 -7.03
CA VAL A 371 16.92 17.93 -8.40
C VAL A 371 18.01 18.43 -9.33
N ARG A 372 18.29 17.65 -10.37
CA ARG A 372 19.17 18.00 -11.47
C ARG A 372 18.36 18.61 -12.61
N LYS A 373 18.71 19.83 -13.01
CA LYS A 373 18.08 20.49 -14.15
C LYS A 373 18.57 19.87 -15.47
N THR A 374 17.65 19.29 -16.22
CA THR A 374 17.93 18.77 -17.57
C THR A 374 17.72 19.86 -18.61
N SER A 375 18.69 20.05 -19.51
CA SER A 375 18.58 20.96 -20.65
C SER A 375 17.86 20.23 -21.80
N ARG A 376 16.82 20.83 -22.39
CA ARG A 376 15.91 20.17 -23.36
C ARG A 376 16.52 19.78 -24.72
N ILE A 377 17.85 19.82 -24.93
CA ILE A 377 18.46 19.59 -26.26
C ILE A 377 19.77 18.78 -26.16
N GLY A 378 19.84 17.68 -26.90
CA GLY A 378 21.07 16.98 -27.31
C GLY A 378 21.27 15.57 -26.74
N MET A 379 20.87 14.53 -27.49
CA MET A 379 21.29 13.15 -27.23
C MET A 379 22.67 12.94 -27.87
N ASP A 380 23.69 12.79 -27.05
CA ASP A 380 25.03 12.35 -27.45
C ASP A 380 25.46 11.25 -26.46
N GLU A 381 25.99 10.11 -26.94
CA GLU A 381 26.29 8.94 -26.08
C GLU A 381 27.33 9.27 -25.00
N SER A 382 28.21 10.24 -25.26
CA SER A 382 29.19 10.76 -24.28
C SER A 382 28.55 11.51 -23.11
N LEU A 383 27.40 12.17 -23.33
CA LEU A 383 26.65 12.88 -22.29
C LEU A 383 25.93 11.91 -21.34
N ILE A 384 25.55 10.72 -21.81
CA ILE A 384 24.88 9.68 -21.00
C ILE A 384 25.86 9.12 -19.96
N GLN A 385 27.07 8.73 -20.38
CA GLN A 385 28.11 8.22 -19.47
C GLN A 385 28.59 9.29 -18.46
N GLN A 386 28.65 10.57 -18.87
CA GLN A 386 28.90 11.67 -17.95
C GLN A 386 27.72 11.89 -16.98
N GLY A 387 26.48 11.75 -17.45
CA GLY A 387 25.26 11.89 -16.66
C GLY A 387 25.10 10.82 -15.57
N GLU A 388 25.48 9.57 -15.83
CA GLU A 388 25.51 8.48 -14.84
C GLU A 388 26.53 8.74 -13.74
N ASN A 389 27.75 9.16 -14.10
CA ASN A 389 28.80 9.50 -13.13
C ASN A 389 28.37 10.66 -12.21
N ILE A 390 27.67 11.65 -12.76
CA ILE A 390 27.13 12.78 -11.97
C ILE A 390 26.00 12.31 -11.05
N HIS A 391 25.10 11.43 -11.51
CA HIS A 391 24.01 10.88 -10.70
C HIS A 391 24.55 10.12 -9.48
N VAL A 392 25.51 9.21 -9.70
CA VAL A 392 26.17 8.45 -8.63
C VAL A 392 26.88 9.39 -7.65
N LYS A 393 27.59 10.41 -8.15
CA LYS A 393 28.23 11.41 -7.29
C LYS A 393 27.22 12.14 -6.40
N GLN A 394 26.08 12.55 -6.95
CA GLN A 394 25.04 13.23 -6.19
C GLN A 394 24.40 12.32 -5.14
N LEU A 395 24.16 11.03 -5.44
CA LEU A 395 23.71 10.06 -4.44
C LEU A 395 24.72 9.91 -3.30
N VAL A 396 26.02 9.88 -3.60
CA VAL A 396 27.09 9.83 -2.59
C VAL A 396 27.09 11.10 -1.73
N GLU A 397 26.91 12.27 -2.33
CA GLU A 397 26.83 13.55 -1.61
C GLU A 397 25.59 13.60 -0.68
N LEU A 398 24.43 13.12 -1.13
CA LEU A 398 23.23 12.99 -0.27
C LEU A 398 23.49 12.06 0.92
N LYS A 399 24.09 10.88 0.67
CA LYS A 399 24.47 9.92 1.72
C LYS A 399 25.48 10.53 2.70
N HIS A 400 26.46 11.28 2.20
CA HIS A 400 27.44 11.97 3.03
C HIS A 400 26.77 13.02 3.91
N TRP A 401 25.87 13.83 3.36
CA TRP A 401 25.11 14.83 4.10
C TRP A 401 24.26 14.22 5.21
N ALA A 402 23.64 13.06 4.97
CA ALA A 402 22.74 12.40 5.91
C ALA A 402 23.46 11.58 6.99
N ARG A 403 24.72 11.18 6.77
CA ARG A 403 25.50 10.34 7.69
C ARG A 403 25.49 10.83 9.16
N PRO A 404 25.60 12.14 9.47
CA PRO A 404 25.54 12.64 10.84
C PRO A 404 24.14 12.59 11.50
N LEU A 405 23.10 12.17 10.77
CA LEU A 405 21.77 11.92 11.33
C LEU A 405 21.66 10.53 12.00
N GLN A 406 22.57 9.60 11.69
CA GLN A 406 22.63 8.25 12.29
C GLN A 406 21.32 7.46 12.21
N LEU A 407 20.55 7.64 11.14
CA LEU A 407 19.33 6.87 10.89
C LEU A 407 19.65 5.44 10.44
N SER A 408 18.80 4.49 10.84
CA SER A 408 18.89 3.12 10.34
C SER A 408 18.57 3.08 8.84
N ALA A 409 19.21 2.16 8.11
CA ALA A 409 19.11 2.09 6.65
C ALA A 409 17.66 1.95 6.13
N GLY A 410 16.75 1.35 6.89
CA GLY A 410 15.33 1.24 6.52
C GLY A 410 14.50 2.51 6.71
N LYS A 411 15.04 3.53 7.40
CA LYS A 411 14.35 4.80 7.71
C LYS A 411 14.77 5.96 6.81
N ILE A 412 15.77 5.78 5.95
CA ILE A 412 16.28 6.84 5.08
C ILE A 412 16.39 6.37 3.63
N THR A 413 16.01 7.23 2.70
CA THR A 413 16.03 7.00 1.24
C THR A 413 16.68 8.20 0.54
N TYR A 414 17.25 7.99 -0.65
CA TYR A 414 18.07 9.00 -1.35
C TYR A 414 17.65 9.09 -2.81
N HIS A 415 17.46 10.30 -3.32
CA HIS A 415 16.93 10.52 -4.67
C HIS A 415 17.61 11.65 -5.41
N VAL A 416 17.96 11.39 -6.66
CA VAL A 416 18.35 12.42 -7.62
C VAL A 416 17.26 12.49 -8.68
N LEU A 417 16.43 13.52 -8.60
CA LEU A 417 15.34 13.77 -9.54
C LEU A 417 15.87 14.52 -10.75
N GLU A 418 15.35 14.21 -11.93
CA GLU A 418 15.77 14.86 -13.17
C GLU A 418 14.59 15.58 -13.80
N ALA A 419 14.62 16.91 -13.81
CA ALA A 419 13.49 17.70 -14.29
C ALA A 419 13.92 19.10 -14.73
N PRO A 420 13.23 19.70 -15.73
CA PRO A 420 13.50 21.08 -16.12
C PRO A 420 13.07 22.08 -15.04
N ASP A 421 12.00 21.77 -14.30
CA ASP A 421 11.52 22.56 -13.15
C ASP A 421 11.85 21.85 -11.83
N THR A 422 12.58 22.55 -10.97
CA THR A 422 12.98 22.06 -9.65
C THR A 422 11.81 22.02 -8.68
N ALA A 423 10.95 23.04 -8.68
CA ALA A 423 9.83 23.10 -7.74
C ALA A 423 8.78 22.05 -8.09
N GLY A 424 8.37 21.98 -9.36
CA GLY A 424 7.48 20.95 -9.88
C GLY A 424 7.96 19.54 -9.53
N ALA A 425 9.24 19.21 -9.75
CA ALA A 425 9.75 17.88 -9.42
C ALA A 425 9.65 17.52 -7.94
N ILE A 426 9.87 18.48 -7.04
CA ILE A 426 9.72 18.28 -5.59
C ILE A 426 8.24 18.05 -5.23
N ILE A 427 7.34 18.83 -5.83
CA ILE A 427 5.88 18.73 -5.61
C ILE A 427 5.36 17.40 -6.16
N ASP A 428 5.74 17.02 -7.37
CA ASP A 428 5.34 15.76 -8.03
C ASP A 428 5.84 14.57 -7.22
N TYR A 429 7.10 14.59 -6.78
CA TYR A 429 7.64 13.56 -5.89
C TYR A 429 6.84 13.50 -4.58
N ALA A 430 6.50 14.66 -4.02
CA ALA A 430 5.76 14.73 -2.77
C ALA A 430 4.33 14.19 -2.89
N GLN A 431 3.66 14.48 -4.00
CA GLN A 431 2.33 13.99 -4.28
C GLN A 431 2.33 12.49 -4.57
N ALA A 432 3.26 12.01 -5.40
CA ALA A 432 3.34 10.61 -5.80
C ALA A 432 3.68 9.67 -4.64
N ASN A 433 4.43 10.17 -3.64
CA ASN A 433 4.84 9.37 -2.49
C ASN A 433 4.03 9.68 -1.22
N GLU A 434 3.05 10.60 -1.29
CA GLU A 434 2.24 11.04 -0.15
C GLU A 434 3.08 11.57 1.03
N VAL A 435 3.95 12.54 0.76
CA VAL A 435 4.81 13.19 1.76
C VAL A 435 3.98 14.02 2.75
N ASP A 436 4.26 13.84 4.04
CA ASP A 436 3.62 14.61 5.12
C ASP A 436 4.30 15.97 5.35
N HIS A 437 5.63 16.02 5.18
CA HIS A 437 6.43 17.21 5.48
C HIS A 437 7.60 17.41 4.52
N ILE A 438 7.77 18.61 3.97
CA ILE A 438 8.92 19.01 3.15
C ILE A 438 9.78 20.01 3.92
N ILE A 439 11.09 19.78 3.97
CA ILE A 439 12.10 20.71 4.49
C ILE A 439 12.92 21.20 3.30
N ILE A 440 12.92 22.51 3.05
CA ILE A 440 13.59 23.10 1.90
C ILE A 440 14.36 24.37 2.26
N GLY A 441 15.52 24.55 1.64
CA GLY A 441 16.33 25.75 1.83
C GLY A 441 15.80 26.95 1.04
N SER A 442 15.74 28.12 1.67
CA SER A 442 15.57 29.42 1.01
C SER A 442 16.94 30.07 0.87
N ARG A 443 17.37 30.34 -0.36
CA ARG A 443 18.54 31.21 -0.60
C ARG A 443 18.22 32.64 -0.17
N GLY A 444 19.19 33.32 0.43
CA GLY A 444 19.13 34.75 0.73
C GLY A 444 18.77 35.57 -0.51
N SER A 445 18.03 36.66 -0.29
CA SER A 445 17.37 37.45 -1.35
C SER A 445 18.35 38.04 -2.36
N SER A 446 18.42 37.47 -3.56
CA SER A 446 18.93 38.20 -4.72
C SER A 446 17.79 39.07 -5.28
N ALA A 447 18.01 40.38 -5.45
CA ALA A 447 16.98 41.36 -5.82
C ALA A 447 16.17 40.97 -7.09
N ILE A 448 16.79 40.22 -8.00
CA ILE A 448 16.19 39.72 -9.25
C ILE A 448 15.18 38.57 -9.00
N ARG A 449 15.36 37.76 -7.94
CA ARG A 449 14.46 36.63 -7.61
C ARG A 449 13.20 37.04 -6.85
N ARG A 450 13.13 38.28 -6.35
CA ARG A 450 11.92 38.82 -5.70
C ARG A 450 10.72 38.91 -6.66
N TYR A 451 10.97 38.98 -7.97
CA TYR A 451 9.95 39.13 -9.01
C TYR A 451 9.62 37.83 -9.76
N LEU A 452 10.48 36.81 -9.73
CA LEU A 452 10.32 35.56 -10.50
C LEU A 452 9.89 34.35 -9.66
N GLY A 453 9.72 34.51 -8.35
CA GLY A 453 9.45 33.40 -7.42
C GLY A 453 10.69 32.55 -7.13
N SER A 454 10.92 32.17 -5.87
CA SER A 454 11.95 31.19 -5.53
C SER A 454 11.34 29.77 -5.56
N VAL A 455 12.18 28.74 -5.81
CA VAL A 455 11.75 27.32 -5.72
C VAL A 455 11.02 27.05 -4.41
N SER A 456 11.54 27.56 -3.29
CA SER A 456 10.90 27.44 -1.98
C SER A 456 9.53 28.13 -1.89
N ALA A 457 9.32 29.25 -2.60
CA ALA A 457 8.04 29.94 -2.60
C ALA A 457 6.98 29.18 -3.40
N GLN A 458 7.37 28.61 -4.55
CA GLN A 458 6.47 27.78 -5.36
C GLN A 458 6.10 26.49 -4.62
N VAL A 459 7.06 25.79 -4.02
CA VAL A 459 6.78 24.57 -3.22
C VAL A 459 5.85 24.88 -2.04
N VAL A 460 6.01 26.02 -1.36
CA VAL A 460 5.09 26.44 -0.27
C VAL A 460 3.68 26.74 -0.79
N ALA A 461 3.55 27.26 -2.01
CA ALA A 461 2.26 27.64 -2.58
C ALA A 461 1.46 26.44 -3.11
N GLU A 462 2.14 25.42 -3.63
CA GLU A 462 1.53 24.34 -4.42
C GLU A 462 1.55 22.97 -3.72
N ALA A 463 2.43 22.73 -2.75
CA ALA A 463 2.49 21.43 -2.08
C ALA A 463 1.28 21.18 -1.16
N ASN A 464 0.72 19.97 -1.22
CA ASN A 464 -0.41 19.53 -0.40
C ASN A 464 -0.02 19.06 1.01
N CYS A 465 1.17 19.43 1.50
CA CYS A 465 1.74 18.95 2.75
C CYS A 465 2.38 20.10 3.54
N THR A 466 2.83 19.83 4.77
CA THR A 466 3.50 20.85 5.57
C THR A 466 4.86 21.19 4.95
N VAL A 467 5.21 22.47 4.81
CA VAL A 467 6.51 22.90 4.26
C VAL A 467 7.26 23.77 5.28
N THR A 468 8.48 23.39 5.62
CA THR A 468 9.41 24.18 6.43
C THR A 468 10.53 24.75 5.58
N VAL A 469 10.56 26.08 5.51
CA VAL A 469 11.59 26.81 4.78
C VAL A 469 12.72 27.21 5.72
N VAL A 470 13.93 26.70 5.47
CA VAL A 470 15.12 26.97 6.26
C VAL A 470 15.94 28.08 5.61
N LYS A 471 16.30 29.09 6.39
CA LYS A 471 17.19 30.19 5.97
C LYS A 471 18.49 30.10 6.76
N THR A 472 19.60 30.46 6.13
CA THR A 472 20.85 30.71 6.87
C THR A 472 20.69 31.98 7.71
N PRO A 473 21.14 32.00 8.97
CA PRO A 473 21.24 33.25 9.71
C PRO A 473 22.20 34.18 8.96
N ASP A 474 21.79 35.44 8.72
CA ASP A 474 22.66 36.44 8.13
C ASP A 474 23.92 36.56 8.99
N GLN A 475 25.09 36.35 8.39
CA GLN A 475 26.34 36.83 8.97
C GLN A 475 26.25 38.35 8.97
N LYS A 476 25.78 38.94 10.08
CA LYS A 476 25.96 40.36 10.32
C LYS A 476 27.47 40.63 10.27
N ALA A 477 27.89 41.31 9.20
CA ALA A 477 29.18 41.99 9.14
C ALA A 477 29.21 43.13 10.17
#